data_AF-A0A4Y2RH68-F1
#
_entry.id   AF-A0A4Y2RH68-F1
#
_cell.length_a   1.000
_cell.length_b   1.000
_cell.length_c   1.000
_cell.angle_alpha   90.00
_cell.angle_beta   90.00
_cell.angle_gamma   90.00
#
_symmetry.space_group_name_H-M   'P 1'
#
loop_
_entity.id
_entity.type
_entity.pdbx_description
1 polymer ?
#
loop_
_entity_poly.entity_id
_entity_poly.type
_entity_poly.pdbx_seq_one_letter_code
_entity_poly.pdbx_strand_id
1 'polypeptide(L)'
;TRLSDPTGVSRHIEKQWKEAEDGIRTAYSGAYAAKVQKNTKSLFAWVMDPNINKVIDAMEEAVTSECPHYYYRPGRWYLNAFLNATNFFPKSWVDYLMCQYIFKNR
;
A
#
# COMPACT_ATOMS: atom_id res chain seq x y z
N THR A 1 10.64 -11.18 2.54
CA THR A 1 10.17 -12.41 1.86
C THR A 1 8.88 -13.04 2.43
N ARG A 2 8.05 -12.35 3.23
CA ARG A 2 6.69 -12.82 3.60
C ARG A 2 5.56 -11.83 3.27
N LEU A 3 5.87 -10.53 3.28
CA LEU A 3 4.93 -9.44 2.94
C LEU A 3 4.81 -9.17 1.44
N SER A 4 5.70 -9.75 0.63
CA SER A 4 5.71 -9.66 -0.83
C SER A 4 4.85 -10.72 -1.52
N ASP A 5 4.33 -11.69 -0.77
CA ASP A 5 3.44 -12.73 -1.28
C ASP A 5 1.97 -12.34 -1.01
N PRO A 6 1.19 -12.00 -2.04
CA PRO A 6 -0.21 -11.64 -1.91
C PRO A 6 -1.07 -12.73 -1.24
N THR A 7 -0.66 -14.00 -1.34
CA THR A 7 -1.39 -15.13 -0.74
C THR A 7 -1.15 -15.26 0.75
N GLY A 8 0.02 -14.82 1.24
CA GLY A 8 0.33 -14.76 2.67
C GLY A 8 -0.48 -13.68 3.39
N VAL A 9 -0.57 -12.50 2.77
CA VAL A 9 -1.39 -11.37 3.27
C VAL A 9 -2.87 -11.76 3.32
N SER A 10 -3.36 -12.43 2.28
CA SER A 10 -4.73 -12.94 2.19
C SER A 10 -5.10 -13.87 3.34
N ARG A 11 -4.26 -14.86 3.64
CA ARG A 11 -4.48 -15.81 4.75
C ARG A 11 -4.45 -15.14 6.12
N HIS A 12 -3.63 -14.10 6.27
CA HIS A 12 -3.56 -13.33 7.50
C HIS A 12 -4.85 -12.54 7.76
N ILE A 13 -5.40 -11.90 6.72
CA ILE A 13 -6.68 -11.17 6.80
C ILE A 13 -7.82 -12.11 7.17
N GLU A 14 -7.91 -13.29 6.56
CA GLU A 14 -8.93 -14.29 6.89
C GLU A 14 -8.82 -14.77 8.34
N LYS A 15 -7.61 -14.99 8.85
CA LYS A 15 -7.38 -15.37 10.24
C LYS A 15 -7.86 -14.29 11.20
N GLN A 16 -7.44 -13.04 10.97
CA GLN A 16 -7.85 -11.90 11.80
C GLN A 16 -9.37 -11.70 11.79
N TRP A 17 -10.02 -11.94 10.65
CA TRP A 17 -11.47 -11.83 10.55
C TRP A 17 -12.22 -12.92 11.35
N LYS A 18 -11.69 -14.14 11.37
CA LYS A 18 -12.26 -15.25 12.16
C LYS A 18 -12.10 -15.04 13.67
N GLU A 19 -11.00 -14.40 14.07
CA GLU A 19 -10.67 -14.09 15.47
C GLU A 19 -11.29 -12.76 15.95
N ALA A 20 -11.95 -12.00 15.07
CA ALA A 20 -12.57 -10.73 15.42
C ALA A 20 -13.78 -10.93 16.33
N GLU A 21 -13.96 -10.01 17.29
CA GLU A 21 -15.11 -9.99 18.20
C GLU A 21 -16.44 -9.97 17.45
N ASP A 22 -17.45 -10.63 18.02
CA ASP A 22 -18.77 -10.75 17.39
C ASP A 22 -19.44 -9.39 17.13
N GLY A 23 -19.16 -8.37 17.97
CA GLY A 23 -19.61 -7.00 17.76
C GLY A 23 -19.05 -6.36 16.48
N ILE A 24 -17.80 -6.68 16.12
CA ILE A 24 -17.18 -6.21 14.87
C ILE A 24 -17.74 -7.00 13.69
N ARG A 25 -17.92 -8.32 13.83
CA ARG A 25 -18.47 -9.17 12.78
C ARG A 25 -19.95 -8.92 12.49
N THR A 26 -20.70 -8.37 13.44
CA THR A 26 -22.10 -7.94 13.25
C THR A 26 -22.20 -6.52 12.72
N ALA A 27 -21.31 -5.61 13.13
CA ALA A 27 -21.25 -4.24 12.62
C ALA A 27 -20.83 -4.17 11.13
N TYR A 28 -19.97 -5.09 10.70
CA TYR A 28 -19.48 -5.18 9.32
C TYR A 28 -20.05 -6.41 8.63
N SER A 29 -20.66 -6.23 7.44
CA SER A 29 -21.24 -7.35 6.68
C SER A 29 -20.23 -8.48 6.42
N GLY A 30 -20.71 -9.72 6.24
CA GLY A 30 -19.86 -10.86 5.86
C GLY A 30 -19.06 -10.65 4.56
N ALA A 31 -19.46 -9.69 3.72
CA ALA A 31 -18.75 -9.29 2.51
C ALA A 31 -17.54 -8.37 2.77
N TYR A 32 -17.39 -7.82 3.99
CA TYR A 32 -16.30 -6.90 4.34
C TYR A 32 -14.93 -7.56 4.19
N ALA A 33 -14.73 -8.75 4.77
CA ALA A 33 -13.46 -9.46 4.70
C ALA A 33 -13.07 -9.79 3.26
N ALA A 34 -14.02 -10.27 2.44
CA ALA A 34 -13.79 -10.56 1.03
C ALA A 34 -13.43 -9.29 0.24
N LYS A 35 -14.08 -8.15 0.55
CA LYS A 35 -13.77 -6.86 -0.09
C LYS A 35 -12.38 -6.34 0.29
N VAL A 36 -12.01 -6.44 1.58
CA VAL A 36 -10.67 -6.09 2.06
C VAL A 36 -9.61 -6.96 1.39
N GLN A 37 -9.81 -8.28 1.34
CA GLN A 37 -8.89 -9.21 0.69
C GLN A 37 -8.70 -8.90 -0.81
N LYS A 38 -9.79 -8.62 -1.53
CA LYS A 38 -9.75 -8.21 -2.95
C LYS A 38 -8.99 -6.90 -3.14
N ASN A 39 -9.31 -5.89 -2.33
CA ASN A 39 -8.69 -4.56 -2.43
C ASN A 39 -7.21 -4.61 -2.09
N THR A 40 -6.84 -5.29 -1.01
CA THR A 40 -5.44 -5.45 -0.59
C THR A 40 -4.63 -6.17 -1.65
N LYS A 41 -5.11 -7.30 -2.19
CA LYS A 41 -4.40 -8.02 -3.27
C LYS A 41 -4.13 -7.12 -4.47
N SER A 42 -5.13 -6.34 -4.86
CA SER A 42 -5.05 -5.47 -6.03
C SER A 42 -4.21 -4.20 -5.80
N LEU A 43 -4.21 -3.66 -4.58
CA LEU A 43 -3.35 -2.55 -4.18
C LEU A 43 -1.88 -2.98 -4.12
N PHE A 44 -1.60 -4.11 -3.46
CA PHE A 44 -0.24 -4.63 -3.36
C PHE A 44 0.33 -4.97 -4.74
N ALA A 45 -0.46 -5.57 -5.64
CA ALA A 45 0.00 -5.83 -7.00
C ALA A 45 0.36 -4.54 -7.78
N TRP A 46 -0.29 -3.43 -7.47
CA TRP A 46 -0.04 -2.14 -8.13
C TRP A 46 1.16 -1.38 -7.53
N VAL A 47 1.30 -1.42 -6.21
CA VAL A 47 2.31 -0.65 -5.47
C VAL A 47 3.63 -1.40 -5.34
N MET A 48 3.60 -2.72 -5.19
CA MET A 48 4.80 -3.52 -4.97
C MET A 48 5.57 -3.69 -6.27
N ASP A 49 6.85 -3.36 -6.23
CA ASP A 49 7.80 -3.73 -7.28
C ASP A 49 8.45 -5.07 -6.90
N PRO A 50 8.40 -6.10 -7.77
CA PRO A 50 9.05 -7.38 -7.49
C PRO A 50 10.58 -7.29 -7.52
N ASN A 51 11.15 -6.22 -8.09
CA ASN A 51 12.58 -6.05 -8.17
C ASN A 51 13.15 -5.46 -6.87
N ILE A 52 13.70 -6.35 -6.02
CA ILE A 52 14.35 -6.00 -4.76
C ILE A 52 15.58 -5.10 -4.95
N ASN A 53 16.24 -5.13 -6.12
CA ASN A 53 17.44 -4.33 -6.36
C ASN A 53 17.14 -2.84 -6.23
N LYS A 54 15.93 -2.39 -6.57
CA LYS A 54 15.55 -0.98 -6.39
C LYS A 54 15.58 -0.51 -4.93
N VAL A 55 15.37 -1.43 -3.99
CA VAL A 55 15.50 -1.14 -2.55
C VAL A 55 16.97 -1.08 -2.18
N ILE A 56 17.78 -2.02 -2.70
CA ILE A 56 19.22 -2.06 -2.48
C ILE A 56 19.87 -0.78 -3.02
N ASP A 57 19.59 -0.40 -4.27
CA ASP A 57 20.09 0.81 -4.91
C ASP A 57 19.76 2.07 -4.08
N ALA A 58 18.52 2.18 -3.59
CA ALA A 58 18.11 3.31 -2.75
C ALA A 58 18.82 3.33 -1.40
N MET A 59 19.15 2.16 -0.83
CA MET A 59 19.93 2.06 0.40
C MET A 59 21.42 2.38 0.16
N GLU A 60 21.99 1.92 -0.96
CA GLU A 60 23.36 2.23 -1.34
C GLU A 60 23.55 3.72 -1.61
N GLU A 61 22.62 4.34 -2.35
CA GLU A 61 22.62 5.79 -2.58
C GLU A 61 22.53 6.58 -1.27
N ALA A 62 21.70 6.13 -0.32
CA ALA A 62 21.57 6.77 0.98
C ALA A 62 22.86 6.77 1.81
N VAL A 63 23.69 5.74 1.67
CA VAL A 63 24.94 5.59 2.43
C VAL A 63 26.14 6.20 1.69
N THR A 64 26.11 6.24 0.36
CA THR A 64 27.23 6.71 -0.47
C THR A 64 27.13 8.17 -0.88
N SER A 65 25.94 8.78 -0.80
CA SER A 65 25.74 10.18 -1.19
C SER A 65 26.46 11.15 -0.24
N GLU A 66 27.22 12.09 -0.81
CA GLU A 66 27.87 13.18 -0.08
C GLU A 66 26.86 14.11 0.61
N CYS A 67 25.65 14.21 0.04
CA CYS A 67 24.54 15.03 0.53
C CYS A 67 23.24 14.20 0.55
N PRO A 68 23.03 13.34 1.57
CA PRO A 68 21.91 12.42 1.58
C PRO A 68 20.57 13.14 1.72
N HIS A 69 19.60 12.73 0.92
CA HIS A 69 18.22 13.20 1.05
C HIS A 69 17.58 12.71 2.35
N TYR A 70 16.65 13.48 2.90
CA TYR A 70 15.92 13.10 4.10
C TYR A 70 15.01 11.87 3.88
N TYR A 71 14.50 11.69 2.65
CA TYR A 71 13.65 10.56 2.29
C TYR A 71 14.10 9.91 0.99
N TYR A 72 14.33 8.60 1.02
CA TYR A 72 14.49 7.75 -0.15
C TYR A 72 13.23 6.92 -0.35
N ARG A 73 12.74 6.83 -1.59
CA ARG A 73 11.55 6.05 -1.94
C ARG A 73 11.87 5.03 -3.02
N PRO A 74 12.14 3.77 -2.63
CA PRO A 74 12.32 2.71 -3.61
C PRO A 74 10.98 2.35 -4.26
N GLY A 75 11.01 2.06 -5.56
CA GLY A 75 9.80 1.63 -6.27
C GLY A 75 9.70 2.19 -7.69
N ARG A 76 8.46 2.33 -8.17
CA ARG A 76 8.19 2.77 -9.54
C ARG A 76 8.22 4.30 -9.60
N TRP A 77 8.99 4.84 -10.55
CA TRP A 77 9.20 6.29 -10.70
C TRP A 77 7.89 7.09 -10.80
N TYR A 78 6.89 6.56 -11.50
CA TYR A 78 5.59 7.23 -11.66
C TYR A 78 4.81 7.32 -10.35
N LEU A 79 4.96 6.34 -9.45
CA LEU A 79 4.31 6.34 -8.15
C LEU A 79 4.96 7.39 -7.24
N ASN A 80 6.29 7.48 -7.30
CA ASN A 80 7.06 8.52 -6.62
C ASN A 80 6.68 9.92 -7.13
N ALA A 81 6.57 10.10 -8.45
CA ALA A 81 6.12 11.36 -9.05
C ALA A 81 4.70 11.72 -8.62
N PHE A 82 3.77 10.75 -8.63
CA PHE A 82 2.39 10.96 -8.17
C PHE A 82 2.33 11.37 -6.70
N LEU A 83 3.04 10.66 -5.81
CA LEU A 83 3.09 11.00 -4.39
C LEU A 83 3.76 12.36 -4.14
N ASN A 84 4.80 12.70 -4.89
CA ASN A 84 5.41 14.02 -4.82
C ASN A 84 4.47 15.12 -5.31
N ALA A 85 3.71 14.87 -6.38
CA ALA A 85 2.68 15.79 -6.85
C ALA A 85 1.59 16.00 -5.79
N THR A 86 1.20 14.96 -5.05
CA THR A 86 0.19 15.08 -3.98
C THR A 86 0.64 16.00 -2.84
N ASN A 87 1.95 16.16 -2.60
CA ASN A 87 2.45 17.10 -1.58
C ASN A 87 2.18 18.57 -1.92
N PHE A 88 1.90 18.91 -3.18
CA PHE A 88 1.56 20.27 -3.59
C PHE A 88 0.09 20.63 -3.35
N PHE A 89 -0.76 19.63 -3.06
CA PHE A 89 -2.18 19.85 -2.84
C PHE A 89 -2.52 19.81 -1.34
N PRO A 90 -3.58 20.52 -0.90
CA PRO A 90 -4.13 20.36 0.44
C PRO A 90 -4.46 18.89 0.71
N LYS A 91 -4.13 18.37 1.90
CA LYS A 91 -4.36 16.96 2.25
C LYS A 91 -5.81 16.52 2.01
N SER A 92 -6.78 17.38 2.27
CA SER A 92 -8.21 17.09 2.01
C SER A 92 -8.51 16.79 0.55
N TRP A 93 -7.82 17.44 -0.39
CA TRP A 93 -7.97 17.19 -1.83
C TRP A 93 -7.30 15.88 -2.24
N VAL A 94 -6.12 15.60 -1.68
CA VAL A 94 -5.43 14.33 -1.89
C VAL A 94 -6.28 13.16 -1.41
N ASP A 95 -6.86 13.28 -0.22
CA ASP A 95 -7.76 12.26 0.34
C ASP A 95 -9.00 12.09 -0.53
N TYR A 96 -9.59 13.18 -1.02
CA TYR A 96 -10.73 13.10 -1.94
C TYR A 96 -10.38 12.41 -3.26
N LEU A 97 -9.25 12.77 -3.88
CA LEU A 97 -8.77 12.18 -5.13
C LEU A 97 -8.43 10.70 -4.95
N MET A 98 -7.76 10.32 -3.87
CA MET A 98 -7.46 8.94 -3.52
C MET A 98 -8.76 8.14 -3.32
N CYS A 99 -9.72 8.68 -2.57
CA CYS A 99 -11.04 8.06 -2.37
C CYS A 99 -11.79 7.86 -3.70
N GLN A 100 -11.77 8.85 -4.60
CA GLN A 100 -12.43 8.74 -5.89
C GLN A 100 -11.74 7.76 -6.84
N TYR A 101 -10.43 7.91 -7.05
CA TYR A 101 -9.69 7.11 -8.03
C TYR A 101 -9.43 5.68 -7.58
N ILE A 102 -9.13 5.46 -6.29
CA ILE A 102 -8.74 4.13 -5.78
C ILE A 102 -9.96 3.34 -5.30
N PHE A 103 -10.94 4.01 -4.64
CA PHE A 103 -12.04 3.33 -3.97
C PHE A 103 -13.40 3.43 -4.68
N LYS A 104 -13.61 4.38 -5.59
CA LYS A 104 -14.89 4.51 -6.32
C LYS A 104 -14.89 3.84 -7.70
N ASN A 105 -13.73 3.73 -8.35
CA ASN A 105 -13.58 3.08 -9.67
C ASN A 105 -13.29 1.55 -9.60
N ARG A 106 -13.51 0.89 -8.46
CA ARG A 106 -13.31 -0.57 -8.26
C ARG A 106 -14.39 -1.19 -7.38
#